data_AF-A0A0P8YXJ0-F1
#
_entry.id   AF-A0A0P8YXJ0-F1
#
_cell.length_a   1.000
_cell.length_b   1.000
_cell.length_c   1.000
_cell.angle_alpha   90.00
_cell.angle_beta   90.00
_cell.angle_gamma   90.00
#
_symmetry.space_group_name_H-M   'P 1'
#
loop_
_entity.id
_entity.type
_entity.pdbx_description
1 polymer ?
#
loop_
_entity_poly.entity_id
_entity_poly.type
_entity_poly.pdbx_seq_one_letter_code
_entity_poly.pdbx_strand_id
1 'polypeptide(L)'
;MKNIIRVNKDGITPVYLHLELKDEYLTEDQERMLKRYGESLGGETICRDILIPSDMPLHNLHYAIQKLYGWQNSHLRCFRLPEEVYQKLTGGTVKGWADLVGILPRSAGKRVCFTGRDCLCK
;
A
#
# COMPACT_ATOMS: atom_id res chain seq x y z
N MET A 1 -8.33 -26.41 -11.73
CA MET A 1 -7.69 -25.69 -12.86
C MET A 1 -6.27 -25.38 -12.44
N LYS A 2 -5.26 -25.87 -13.17
CA LYS A 2 -3.84 -25.68 -12.82
C LYS A 2 -3.38 -24.35 -13.40
N ASN A 3 -3.15 -23.34 -12.56
CA ASN A 3 -2.58 -22.07 -13.01
C ASN A 3 -1.10 -22.28 -13.35
N ILE A 4 -0.79 -22.26 -14.65
CA ILE A 4 0.57 -22.26 -15.16
C ILE A 4 1.11 -20.84 -14.95
N ILE A 5 1.62 -20.58 -13.74
CA ILE A 5 2.43 -19.39 -13.48
C ILE A 5 3.76 -19.65 -14.16
N ARG A 6 4.01 -18.97 -15.29
CA ARG A 6 5.31 -18.95 -15.95
C ARG A 6 6.30 -18.34 -14.96
N VAL A 7 7.08 -19.18 -14.29
CA VAL A 7 8.19 -18.75 -13.42
C VAL A 7 9.23 -18.11 -14.33
N ASN A 8 9.31 -16.77 -14.26
CA ASN A 8 10.35 -16.03 -14.93
C ASN A 8 11.70 -16.36 -14.25
N LYS A 9 12.79 -16.39 -15.01
CA LYS A 9 14.11 -16.92 -14.60
C LYS A 9 14.70 -16.29 -13.33
N ASP A 10 14.14 -15.17 -12.86
CA ASP A 10 14.59 -14.38 -11.72
C ASP A 10 13.82 -14.63 -10.41
N GLY A 11 12.87 -15.56 -10.39
CA GLY A 11 12.09 -15.89 -9.18
C GLY A 11 11.06 -14.84 -8.75
N ILE A 12 10.95 -13.72 -9.47
CA ILE A 12 9.94 -12.70 -9.23
C ILE A 12 8.59 -13.18 -9.80
N THR A 13 7.58 -13.23 -8.93
CA THR A 13 6.22 -13.65 -9.30
C THR A 13 5.28 -12.45 -9.27
N PRO A 14 4.33 -12.36 -10.22
CA PRO A 14 3.30 -11.33 -10.16
C PRO A 14 2.32 -11.65 -9.02
N VAL A 15 2.07 -10.65 -8.17
CA VAL A 15 1.11 -10.69 -7.06
C VAL A 15 -0.07 -9.80 -7.43
N TYR A 16 -1.27 -10.36 -7.35
CA TYR A 16 -2.52 -9.63 -7.49
C TYR A 16 -2.89 -8.97 -6.16
N LEU A 17 -3.08 -7.65 -6.18
CA LEU A 17 -3.52 -6.88 -5.03
C LEU A 17 -4.88 -6.24 -5.30
N HIS A 18 -5.81 -6.51 -4.40
CA HIS A 18 -7.07 -5.79 -4.30
C HIS A 18 -6.90 -4.63 -3.30
N LEU A 19 -7.07 -3.40 -3.76
CA LEU A 19 -6.97 -2.20 -2.93
C LEU A 19 -8.36 -1.63 -2.70
N GLU A 20 -8.72 -1.40 -1.45
CA GLU A 20 -9.95 -0.73 -1.06
C GLU A 20 -9.63 0.58 -0.35
N LEU A 21 -10.08 1.69 -0.91
CA LEU A 21 -10.09 2.97 -0.23
C LEU A 21 -11.43 3.13 0.50
N LYS A 22 -11.37 3.21 1.82
CA LYS A 22 -12.53 3.41 2.71
C LYS A 22 -12.39 4.72 3.45
N ASP A 23 -13.51 5.38 3.69
CA ASP A 23 -13.61 6.51 4.60
C ASP A 23 -14.69 6.17 5.64
N GLU A 24 -14.28 6.12 6.91
CA GLU A 24 -15.13 5.75 8.05
C GLU A 24 -16.18 6.83 8.37
N TYR A 25 -16.06 8.02 7.76
CA TYR A 25 -16.89 9.18 8.05
C TYR A 25 -17.71 9.65 6.85
N LEU A 26 -17.97 8.76 5.88
CA LEU A 26 -18.85 9.09 4.75
C LEU A 26 -20.27 9.41 5.22
N THR A 27 -20.79 10.52 4.72
CA THR A 27 -22.21 10.84 4.86
C THR A 27 -23.04 10.10 3.82
N GLU A 28 -24.33 9.88 4.11
CA GLU A 28 -25.26 9.20 3.18
C GLU A 28 -25.27 9.84 1.77
N ASP A 29 -25.12 11.17 1.69
CA ASP A 29 -25.07 11.88 0.42
C ASP A 29 -23.76 11.60 -0.34
N GLN A 30 -22.63 11.49 0.34
CA GLN A 30 -21.36 11.14 -0.26
C GLN A 30 -21.34 9.68 -0.73
N GLU A 31 -21.91 8.75 0.03
CA GLU A 31 -22.09 7.36 -0.40
C GLU A 31 -22.94 7.28 -1.67
N ARG A 32 -24.02 8.06 -1.73
CA ARG A 32 -24.88 8.16 -2.92
C ARG A 32 -24.10 8.70 -4.12
N MET A 33 -23.21 9.66 -3.92
CA MET A 33 -22.35 10.18 -4.98
C MET A 33 -21.32 9.14 -5.44
N LEU A 34 -20.69 8.42 -4.52
CA LEU A 34 -19.76 7.33 -4.83
C LEU A 34 -20.42 6.20 -5.62
N LYS A 35 -21.66 5.84 -5.26
CA LYS A 35 -22.44 4.85 -6.00
C LYS A 35 -22.79 5.31 -7.42
N ARG A 36 -23.12 6.60 -7.60
CA ARG A 36 -23.52 7.16 -8.90
C ARG A 36 -22.35 7.39 -9.85
N TYR A 37 -21.21 7.86 -9.34
CA TYR A 37 -20.10 8.34 -10.16
C TYR A 37 -18.80 7.57 -9.96
N GLY A 38 -18.64 6.88 -8.83
CA GLY A 38 -17.40 6.18 -8.45
C GLY A 38 -17.34 4.71 -8.85
N GLU A 39 -18.35 4.22 -9.59
CA GLU A 39 -18.51 2.80 -9.97
C GLU A 39 -18.41 1.84 -8.77
N SER A 40 -18.72 2.34 -7.57
CA SER A 40 -18.72 1.55 -6.35
C SER A 40 -20.04 0.80 -6.23
N LEU A 41 -19.97 -0.54 -6.19
CA LEU A 41 -21.16 -1.39 -6.03
C LEU A 41 -21.91 -1.09 -4.71
N GLY A 42 -21.17 -0.81 -3.64
CA GLY A 42 -21.69 -0.50 -2.31
C GLY A 42 -21.83 1.00 -2.01
N GLY A 43 -21.11 1.87 -2.72
CA GLY A 43 -21.04 3.31 -2.39
C GLY A 43 -20.11 3.64 -1.21
N GLU A 44 -19.58 2.63 -0.52
CA GLU A 44 -18.74 2.79 0.68
C GLU A 44 -17.24 2.84 0.35
N THR A 45 -16.83 2.28 -0.80
CA THR A 45 -15.41 2.04 -1.10
C THR A 45 -15.06 2.32 -2.55
N ILE A 46 -13.84 2.78 -2.79
CA ILE A 46 -13.26 2.81 -4.13
C ILE A 46 -12.26 1.66 -4.23
N CYS A 47 -12.56 0.70 -5.10
CA CYS A 47 -11.71 -0.47 -5.29
C CYS A 47 -10.82 -0.34 -6.54
N ARG A 48 -9.57 -0.79 -6.43
CA ARG A 48 -8.63 -0.86 -7.56
C ARG A 48 -7.84 -2.16 -7.48
N ASP A 49 -7.83 -2.90 -8.58
CA ASP A 49 -7.08 -4.15 -8.70
C ASP A 49 -5.81 -3.94 -9.52
N ILE A 50 -4.67 -4.37 -8.98
CA ILE A 50 -3.37 -4.23 -9.65
C ILE A 50 -2.53 -5.50 -9.58
N LEU A 51 -1.66 -5.67 -10.56
CA LEU A 51 -0.60 -6.69 -10.56
C LEU A 51 0.73 -6.00 -10.27
N ILE A 52 1.41 -6.45 -9.21
CA ILE A 52 2.74 -5.94 -8.81
C ILE A 52 3.75 -7.09 -8.76
N PRO A 53 5.06 -6.81 -8.87
CA PRO A 53 6.06 -7.84 -8.64
C PRO A 53 6.18 -8.19 -7.15
N SER A 54 6.47 -9.45 -6.84
CA SER A 54 6.54 -9.99 -5.47
C SER A 54 7.64 -9.39 -4.61
N ASP A 55 8.67 -8.81 -5.23
CA ASP A 55 9.82 -8.19 -4.54
C ASP A 55 9.66 -6.66 -4.36
N MET A 56 8.48 -6.11 -4.68
CA MET A 56 8.26 -4.66 -4.61
C MET A 56 8.33 -4.16 -3.15
N PRO A 57 9.26 -3.24 -2.82
CA PRO A 57 9.33 -2.67 -1.48
C PRO A 57 8.16 -1.72 -1.20
N LEU A 58 7.80 -1.54 0.08
CA LEU A 58 6.61 -0.77 0.46
C LEU A 58 6.63 0.69 -0.02
N HIS A 59 7.80 1.31 -0.15
CA HIS A 59 7.89 2.66 -0.70
C HIS A 59 7.48 2.73 -2.19
N ASN A 60 7.83 1.73 -2.99
CA ASN A 60 7.44 1.66 -4.40
C ASN A 60 5.96 1.35 -4.53
N LEU A 61 5.44 0.46 -3.69
CA LEU A 61 4.02 0.18 -3.61
C LEU A 61 3.22 1.46 -3.27
N HIS A 62 3.71 2.27 -2.34
CA HIS A 62 3.10 3.57 -2.04
C HIS A 62 3.00 4.46 -3.28
N TYR A 63 4.08 4.59 -4.06
CA TYR A 63 4.05 5.40 -5.28
C TYR A 63 3.06 4.85 -6.32
N ALA A 64 2.96 3.52 -6.46
CA ALA A 64 1.96 2.90 -7.32
C ALA A 64 0.53 3.28 -6.86
N ILE A 65 0.24 3.14 -5.56
CA ILE A 65 -1.04 3.54 -4.96
C ILE A 65 -1.33 5.02 -5.24
N GLN A 66 -0.37 5.92 -4.99
CA GLN A 66 -0.54 7.35 -5.25
C GLN A 66 -0.91 7.65 -6.70
N LYS A 67 -0.24 6.99 -7.66
CA LYS A 67 -0.55 7.15 -9.09
C LYS A 67 -1.92 6.60 -9.46
N LEU A 68 -2.34 5.48 -8.88
CA LEU A 68 -3.65 4.85 -9.15
C LEU A 68 -4.80 5.73 -8.68
N TYR A 69 -4.66 6.39 -7.52
CA TYR A 69 -5.67 7.28 -6.97
C TYR A 69 -5.51 8.75 -7.41
N GLY A 70 -4.52 9.06 -8.25
CA GLY A 70 -4.25 10.44 -8.69
C GLY A 70 -3.79 11.37 -7.57
N TRP A 71 -3.26 10.82 -6.48
CA TRP A 71 -2.82 11.57 -5.32
C TRP A 71 -1.45 12.22 -5.52
N GLN A 72 -1.28 13.34 -4.84
CA GLN A 72 0.00 14.01 -4.70
C GLN A 72 0.55 13.61 -3.34
N ASN A 73 1.79 13.11 -3.29
CA ASN A 73 2.47 12.61 -2.10
C ASN A 73 2.80 13.75 -1.09
N SER A 74 1.77 14.46 -0.62
CA SER A 74 1.81 15.66 0.21
C SER A 74 1.54 15.38 1.68
N HIS A 75 0.97 14.23 2.01
CA HIS A 75 0.61 13.83 3.37
C HIS A 75 1.52 12.71 3.90
N LEU A 76 1.59 12.60 5.22
CA LEU A 76 2.25 11.49 5.90
C LEU A 76 1.48 10.18 5.65
N ARG A 77 2.20 9.07 5.71
CA ARG A 77 1.66 7.72 5.47
C ARG A 77 2.17 6.75 6.52
N CYS A 78 1.40 5.70 6.76
CA CYS A 78 1.78 4.58 7.61
C CYS A 78 1.28 3.28 6.98
N PHE A 79 2.15 2.27 6.89
CA PHE A 79 1.74 0.90 6.57
C PHE A 79 1.63 0.13 7.87
N ARG A 80 0.43 -0.37 8.18
CA ARG A 80 0.18 -1.22 9.34
C ARG A 80 -0.07 -2.64 8.86
N LEU A 81 0.76 -3.54 9.33
CA LEU A 81 0.60 -4.98 9.12
C LEU A 81 0.10 -5.59 10.45
N PRO A 82 -0.67 -6.70 10.40
CA PRO A 82 -0.96 -7.47 11.60
C PRO A 82 0.34 -7.87 12.31
N GLU A 83 0.38 -7.76 13.64
CA GLU A 83 1.62 -7.93 14.42
C GLU A 83 2.31 -9.27 14.12
N GLU A 84 1.54 -10.35 14.00
CA GLU A 84 2.06 -11.68 13.67
C GLU A 84 2.80 -11.71 12.32
N VAL A 85 2.25 -11.02 11.31
CA VAL A 85 2.84 -10.91 9.98
C VAL A 85 4.06 -10.01 10.02
N TYR A 86 3.97 -8.90 10.74
CA TYR A 86 5.09 -7.96 10.91
C TYR A 86 6.30 -8.63 11.56
N GLN A 87 6.09 -9.36 12.66
CA GLN A 87 7.14 -10.11 13.35
C GLN A 87 7.77 -11.17 12.45
N LYS A 88 6.94 -11.91 11.70
CA LYS A 88 7.41 -12.92 10.75
C LYS A 88 8.26 -12.33 9.63
N LEU A 89 7.90 -11.15 9.12
CA LEU A 89 8.60 -10.49 8.02
C LEU A 89 9.89 -9.80 8.47
N THR A 90 9.87 -9.13 9.62
CA THR A 90 11.02 -8.34 10.10
C THR A 90 11.97 -9.16 10.98
N GLY A 91 11.50 -10.27 11.54
CA GLY A 91 12.22 -11.05 12.56
C GLY A 91 12.52 -10.23 13.83
N GLY A 92 11.79 -9.13 14.05
CA GLY A 92 12.10 -8.15 15.11
C GLY A 92 13.38 -7.34 14.86
N THR A 93 13.97 -7.41 13.66
CA THR A 93 15.24 -6.75 13.34
C THR A 93 15.05 -5.46 12.54
N VAL A 94 15.92 -4.47 12.79
CA VAL A 94 15.96 -3.21 12.02
C VAL A 94 16.34 -3.46 10.56
N LYS A 95 17.17 -4.48 10.28
CA LYS A 95 17.56 -4.86 8.92
C LYS A 95 16.37 -5.38 8.12
N GLY A 96 15.60 -6.33 8.68
CA GLY A 96 14.40 -6.85 8.02
C GLY A 96 13.35 -5.76 7.78
N TRP A 97 13.22 -4.80 8.70
CA TRP A 97 12.39 -3.61 8.48
C TRP A 97 12.90 -2.74 7.32
N ALA A 98 14.21 -2.48 7.25
CA ALA A 98 14.81 -1.66 6.19
C ALA A 98 14.66 -2.32 4.80
N ASP A 99 14.82 -3.64 4.72
CA ASP A 99 14.65 -4.41 3.49
C ASP A 99 13.17 -4.37 3.02
N LEU A 100 12.21 -4.45 3.95
CA LEU A 100 10.77 -4.38 3.66
C LEU A 100 10.33 -2.99 3.18
N VAL A 101 10.75 -1.93 3.88
CA VAL A 101 10.36 -0.56 3.54
C VAL A 101 11.08 -0.10 2.28
N GLY A 102 12.32 -0.55 2.08
CA GLY A 102 13.25 -0.12 1.05
C GLY A 102 13.76 1.31 1.27
N ILE A 103 14.74 1.71 0.47
CA ILE A 103 15.40 3.02 0.59
C ILE A 103 14.95 3.92 -0.56
N LEU A 104 14.43 5.10 -0.23
CA LEU A 104 14.18 6.15 -1.22
C LEU A 104 15.40 7.09 -1.29
N PRO A 105 16.23 7.05 -2.35
CA PRO A 105 17.29 8.03 -2.52
C PRO A 105 16.67 9.42 -2.71
N ARG A 106 17.08 10.36 -1.85
CA ARG A 106 16.54 11.72 -1.86
C ARG A 106 17.36 12.58 -2.83
N SER A 107 16.76 13.01 -3.95
CA SER A 107 17.18 14.27 -4.57
C SER A 107 16.67 15.41 -3.70
N ALA A 108 17.57 16.28 -3.26
CA ALA A 108 17.39 17.35 -2.27
C ALA A 108 15.99 18.00 -2.20
N GLY A 109 15.40 18.08 -0.99
CA GLY A 109 14.45 19.16 -0.71
C GLY A 109 13.26 18.94 0.24
N LYS A 110 12.86 17.72 0.63
CA LYS A 110 11.72 17.55 1.56
C LYS A 110 11.96 16.47 2.61
N ARG A 111 11.69 16.81 3.88
CA ARG A 111 11.77 15.92 5.05
C ARG A 111 10.64 14.90 4.96
N VAL A 112 11.00 13.62 4.96
CA VAL A 112 10.08 12.52 5.29
C VAL A 112 10.66 11.86 6.54
N CYS A 113 9.91 11.90 7.63
CA CYS A 113 10.26 11.24 8.87
C CYS A 113 10.14 9.73 8.66
N PHE A 114 11.25 9.01 8.85
CA PHE A 114 11.25 7.57 9.05
C PHE A 114 11.70 7.35 10.49
N THR A 115 10.76 7.33 11.44
CA THR A 115 11.04 6.91 12.81
C THR A 115 10.37 5.57 13.06
N GLY A 116 11.17 4.51 13.07
CA GLY A 116 10.77 3.15 13.42
C GLY A 116 10.47 2.95 14.91
N ARG A 117 9.90 3.97 15.58
CA ARG A 117 9.51 3.86 16.99
C ARG A 117 8.46 4.86 17.50
N ASP A 118 7.86 5.70 16.66
CA ASP A 118 6.80 6.64 17.07
C ASP A 118 5.48 6.34 16.38
N CYS A 119 4.96 5.12 16.54
CA CYS A 119 3.53 4.87 16.45
C CYS A 119 2.92 4.94 17.85
N LEU A 120 3.01 6.11 18.47
CA LEU A 120 2.09 6.54 19.50
C LEU A 120 1.14 7.53 18.83
N CYS A 121 0.08 7.01 18.23
CA CYS A 121 -1.18 7.76 18.21
C CYS A 121 -1.76 7.71 19.63
N LYS A 122 -1.11 8.46 20.53
CA LYS A 122 -1.59 9.13 21.74
C LYS A 122 -0.40 9.72 22.48
#